data_AF-A0A7C3H0U2-F1
#
_entry.id   AF-A0A7C3H0U2-F1
#
_cell.length_a   1.000
_cell.length_b   1.000
_cell.length_c   1.000
_cell.angle_alpha   90.00
_cell.angle_beta   90.00
_cell.angle_gamma   90.00
#
_symmetry.space_group_name_H-M   'P 1'
#
loop_
_entity.id
_entity.type
_entity.pdbx_description
1 polymer ?
#
loop_
_entity_poly.entity_id
_entity_poly.type
_entity_poly.pdbx_seq_one_letter_code
_entity_poly.pdbx_strand_id
1 'polypeptide(L)'
;NLPHPLLTDAQIARTATFMQVNRHFDLTTDPYLNHHRLDGVPVLPMAVATEWMAEVAQLAWPTLKVVAIRDLEVLAGIKFKADKGRELRVMLRNSAESVPSTKRIVAHAQLLAENGRAHYRATIELAADYAQAEKWQLPEGLGDFGRSIADCYESWLFHGPTFQAISAISGINAEHLVIAIEPSDPNNVMQIGNGQWLLDPVMVDAGLQGALIWARQQLDVTPVPLGFKMLERFAPLANQPVTAHLQFVRDEMSQTLTIDIVFVNEAKQVLVKLLGIHGQYSRAFNRLGGHEKYAPFSLVQG
;
A
#
# COMPACT_ATOMS: atom_id res chain seq x y z
N ASN A 1 14.40 -9.00 -18.52
CA ASN A 1 13.54 -8.04 -17.78
C ASN A 1 12.93 -8.78 -16.61
N LEU A 2 13.19 -8.32 -15.39
CA LEU A 2 12.45 -8.80 -14.24
C LEU A 2 10.99 -8.34 -14.41
N PRO A 3 9.98 -9.16 -14.12
CA PRO A 3 8.58 -8.79 -14.32
C PRO A 3 8.09 -7.74 -13.32
N HIS A 4 8.93 -7.33 -12.36
CA HIS A 4 8.59 -6.53 -11.19
C HIS A 4 8.99 -5.07 -11.38
N PRO A 5 8.02 -4.14 -11.43
CA PRO A 5 8.24 -2.73 -11.75
C PRO A 5 9.30 -2.00 -10.90
N LEU A 6 9.31 -2.21 -9.59
CA LEU A 6 10.22 -1.53 -8.66
C LEU A 6 11.61 -2.19 -8.59
N LEU A 7 11.87 -3.21 -9.42
CA LEU A 7 13.19 -3.79 -9.64
C LEU A 7 13.84 -3.31 -10.95
N THR A 8 13.17 -2.44 -11.71
CA THR A 8 13.74 -1.83 -12.93
C THR A 8 14.97 -1.00 -12.56
N ASP A 9 16.08 -1.24 -13.28
CA ASP A 9 17.40 -0.62 -13.08
C ASP A 9 18.03 -0.81 -11.68
N ALA A 10 17.48 -1.74 -10.88
CA ALA A 10 17.96 -1.99 -9.54
C ALA A 10 19.29 -2.76 -9.54
N GLN A 11 20.19 -2.39 -8.62
CA GLN A 11 21.45 -3.08 -8.40
C GLN A 11 21.27 -4.19 -7.36
N ILE A 12 21.59 -5.43 -7.74
CA ILE A 12 21.33 -6.61 -6.92
C ILE A 12 22.64 -7.19 -6.38
N ALA A 13 22.72 -7.36 -5.08
CA ALA A 13 23.78 -8.11 -4.40
C ALA A 13 23.15 -9.27 -3.62
N ARG A 14 23.67 -10.49 -3.80
CA ARG A 14 23.13 -11.69 -3.14
C ARG A 14 24.23 -12.56 -2.57
N THR A 15 23.94 -13.14 -1.41
CA THR A 15 24.74 -14.20 -0.77
C THR A 15 23.82 -15.36 -0.40
N ALA A 16 24.34 -16.38 0.28
CA ALA A 16 23.53 -17.49 0.77
C ALA A 16 22.49 -17.08 1.84
N THR A 17 22.74 -16.00 2.59
CA THR A 17 21.93 -15.64 3.77
C THR A 17 21.20 -14.30 3.65
N PHE A 18 21.52 -13.49 2.63
CA PHE A 18 20.81 -12.23 2.38
C PHE A 18 20.76 -11.87 0.90
N MET A 19 19.74 -11.10 0.55
CA MET A 19 19.63 -10.35 -0.70
C MET A 19 19.54 -8.86 -0.38
N GLN A 20 20.24 -8.05 -1.16
CA GLN A 20 20.16 -6.60 -1.12
C GLN A 20 19.84 -6.09 -2.52
N VAL A 21 18.87 -5.19 -2.60
CA VAL A 21 18.48 -4.52 -3.84
C VAL A 21 18.54 -3.02 -3.60
N ASN A 22 19.44 -2.33 -4.31
CA ASN A 22 19.54 -0.87 -4.29
C ASN A 22 18.77 -0.28 -5.48
N ARG A 23 18.10 0.85 -5.26
CA ARG A 23 17.42 1.59 -6.32
C ARG A 23 17.48 3.09 -6.02
N HIS A 24 17.73 3.86 -7.06
CA HIS A 24 17.58 5.31 -7.04
C HIS A 24 16.11 5.68 -7.18
N PHE A 25 15.60 6.55 -6.30
CA PHE A 25 14.26 7.12 -6.42
C PHE A 25 14.35 8.62 -6.63
N ASP A 26 13.74 9.13 -7.69
CA ASP A 26 13.67 10.58 -7.96
C ASP A 26 12.39 10.96 -8.71
N LEU A 27 11.99 12.23 -8.64
CA LEU A 27 10.68 12.67 -9.19
C LEU A 27 10.60 12.64 -10.73
N THR A 28 11.73 12.47 -11.43
CA THR A 28 11.79 12.37 -12.89
C THR A 28 11.54 10.94 -13.33
N THR A 29 12.20 9.97 -12.70
CA THR A 29 12.09 8.54 -13.03
C THR A 29 10.95 7.84 -12.30
N ASP A 30 10.48 8.41 -11.19
CA ASP A 30 9.33 7.96 -10.40
C ASP A 30 8.24 9.05 -10.34
N PRO A 31 7.62 9.40 -11.48
CA PRO A 31 6.69 10.53 -11.56
C PRO A 31 5.47 10.38 -10.64
N TYR A 32 5.06 9.16 -10.30
CA TYR A 32 3.98 8.90 -9.32
C TYR A 32 4.26 9.52 -7.95
N LEU A 33 5.52 9.75 -7.56
CA LEU A 33 5.85 10.41 -6.29
C LEU A 33 5.30 11.84 -6.24
N ASN A 34 5.11 12.50 -7.39
CA ASN A 34 4.45 13.79 -7.46
C ASN A 34 2.95 13.72 -7.15
N HIS A 35 2.35 12.53 -7.09
CA HIS A 35 0.94 12.30 -6.84
C HIS A 35 0.65 11.74 -5.44
N HIS A 36 1.65 11.68 -4.57
CA HIS A 36 1.48 11.38 -3.15
C HIS A 36 2.29 12.40 -2.32
N ARG A 37 1.64 13.52 -2.00
CA ARG A 37 2.29 14.71 -1.40
C ARG A 37 1.64 15.06 -0.08
N LEU A 38 2.41 15.10 0.99
CA LEU A 38 1.93 15.55 2.31
C LEU A 38 2.48 16.95 2.55
N ASP A 39 1.61 17.94 2.71
CA ASP A 39 1.99 19.36 2.84
C ASP A 39 2.91 19.86 1.73
N GLY A 40 2.59 19.50 0.50
CA GLY A 40 3.37 19.87 -0.67
C GLY A 40 4.70 19.14 -0.80
N VAL A 41 4.97 18.15 0.05
CA VAL A 41 6.22 17.37 0.02
C VAL A 41 5.93 15.97 -0.52
N PRO A 42 6.54 15.56 -1.65
CA PRO A 42 6.48 14.18 -2.11
C PRO A 42 6.98 13.20 -1.05
N VAL A 43 6.21 12.15 -0.79
CA VAL A 43 6.53 11.10 0.18
C VAL A 43 6.36 9.73 -0.47
N LEU A 44 7.28 8.78 -0.24
CA LEU A 44 7.08 7.39 -0.68
C LEU A 44 5.87 6.79 0.07
N PRO A 45 4.81 6.36 -0.62
CA PRO A 45 3.66 5.73 0.02
C PRO A 45 4.07 4.45 0.74
N MET A 46 3.41 4.15 1.87
CA MET A 46 3.60 2.88 2.58
C MET A 46 3.28 1.68 1.67
N ALA A 47 2.26 1.79 0.82
CA ALA A 47 1.88 0.75 -0.13
C ALA A 47 2.97 0.46 -1.16
N VAL A 48 3.65 1.48 -1.70
CA VAL A 48 4.77 1.32 -2.63
C VAL A 48 5.99 0.71 -1.93
N ALA A 49 6.30 1.13 -0.70
CA ALA A 49 7.37 0.51 0.09
C ALA A 49 7.07 -0.98 0.37
N THR A 50 5.80 -1.31 0.62
CA THR A 50 5.34 -2.68 0.83
C THR A 50 5.51 -3.53 -0.44
N GLU A 51 5.06 -3.01 -1.59
CA GLU A 51 5.22 -3.64 -2.90
C GLU A 51 6.70 -3.90 -3.19
N TRP A 52 7.58 -2.91 -2.99
CA TRP A 52 9.00 -3.07 -3.28
C TRP A 52 9.65 -4.16 -2.42
N MET A 53 9.35 -4.21 -1.13
CA MET A 53 9.84 -5.28 -0.26
C MET A 53 9.31 -6.66 -0.70
N ALA A 54 8.05 -6.74 -1.15
CA ALA A 54 7.45 -7.96 -1.66
C ALA A 54 8.09 -8.41 -2.99
N GLU A 55 8.35 -7.49 -3.92
CA GLU A 55 9.04 -7.76 -5.18
C GLU A 55 10.46 -8.29 -4.94
N VAL A 56 11.20 -7.70 -4.00
CA VAL A 56 12.53 -8.18 -3.62
C VAL A 56 12.48 -9.59 -3.02
N ALA A 57 11.46 -9.90 -2.21
CA ALA A 57 11.25 -11.26 -1.71
C ALA A 57 10.87 -12.25 -2.82
N GLN A 58 10.01 -11.83 -3.76
CA GLN A 58 9.63 -12.65 -4.91
C GLN A 58 10.81 -12.96 -5.83
N LEU A 59 11.73 -12.00 -6.00
CA LEU A 59 12.99 -12.19 -6.71
C LEU A 59 13.89 -13.22 -6.01
N ALA A 60 13.91 -13.25 -4.68
CA ALA A 60 14.72 -14.20 -3.91
C ALA A 60 14.20 -15.65 -4.00
N TRP A 61 12.88 -15.84 -4.12
CA TRP A 61 12.26 -17.16 -4.30
C TRP A 61 11.25 -17.17 -5.46
N PRO A 62 11.72 -17.21 -6.72
CA PRO A 62 10.86 -17.06 -7.91
C PRO A 62 9.82 -18.18 -8.10
N THR A 63 10.00 -19.34 -7.46
CA THR A 63 9.08 -20.49 -7.55
C THR A 63 8.02 -20.49 -6.46
N LEU A 64 8.14 -19.62 -5.45
CA LEU A 64 7.15 -19.43 -4.40
C LEU A 64 6.33 -18.18 -4.69
N LYS A 65 5.26 -17.99 -3.94
CA LYS A 65 4.41 -16.81 -3.95
C LYS A 65 4.57 -16.10 -2.61
N VAL A 66 4.71 -14.78 -2.62
CA VAL A 66 4.50 -13.99 -1.39
C VAL A 66 3.05 -14.20 -0.95
N VAL A 67 2.81 -14.79 0.22
CA VAL A 67 1.44 -15.07 0.71
C VAL A 67 1.06 -14.19 1.88
N ALA A 68 2.03 -13.66 2.63
CA ALA A 68 1.76 -12.69 3.67
C ALA A 68 2.92 -11.72 3.92
N ILE A 69 2.59 -10.56 4.46
CA ILE A 69 3.50 -9.57 5.03
C ILE A 69 3.01 -9.28 6.44
N ARG A 70 3.85 -9.49 7.46
CA ARG A 70 3.52 -9.30 8.86
C ARG A 70 4.33 -8.19 9.48
N ASP A 71 3.70 -7.54 10.46
CA ASP A 71 4.30 -6.53 11.33
C ASP A 71 5.09 -5.49 10.53
N LEU A 72 4.45 -4.94 9.50
CA LEU A 72 5.04 -3.84 8.76
C LEU A 72 4.99 -2.59 9.63
N GLU A 73 6.13 -1.96 9.81
CA GLU A 73 6.27 -0.74 10.61
C GLU A 73 6.92 0.38 9.80
N VAL A 74 6.32 1.56 9.86
CA VAL A 74 6.84 2.81 9.33
C VAL A 74 7.67 3.48 10.42
N LEU A 75 8.99 3.30 10.36
CA LEU A 75 9.93 3.85 11.33
C LEU A 75 10.24 5.33 11.06
N ALA A 76 10.24 5.71 9.77
CA ALA A 76 10.39 7.09 9.34
C ALA A 76 9.90 7.25 7.89
N GLY A 77 9.06 8.26 7.63
CA GLY A 77 8.66 8.60 6.26
C GLY A 77 9.85 8.98 5.36
N ILE A 78 9.74 8.64 4.08
CA ILE A 78 10.75 8.95 3.05
C ILE A 78 10.26 10.12 2.24
N LYS A 79 10.85 11.29 2.46
CA LYS A 79 10.52 12.54 1.75
C LYS A 79 11.50 12.78 0.60
N PHE A 80 11.02 13.37 -0.49
CA PHE A 80 11.83 13.75 -1.65
C PHE A 80 11.85 15.27 -1.86
N LYS A 81 12.91 15.76 -2.49
CA LYS A 81 13.05 17.15 -2.93
C LYS A 81 13.08 17.17 -4.46
N ALA A 82 12.61 18.27 -5.05
CA ALA A 82 12.40 18.37 -6.50
C ALA A 82 13.65 18.07 -7.35
N ASP A 83 14.82 18.43 -6.84
CA ASP A 83 16.11 18.36 -7.52
C ASP A 83 17.02 17.23 -7.01
N LYS A 84 16.54 16.39 -6.08
CA LYS A 84 17.37 15.37 -5.41
C LYS A 84 16.65 14.05 -5.28
N GLY A 85 17.16 13.06 -6.00
CA GLY A 85 16.83 11.66 -5.76
C GLY A 85 17.46 11.12 -4.48
N ARG A 86 17.09 9.89 -4.15
CA ARG A 86 17.60 9.16 -2.99
C ARG A 86 17.97 7.74 -3.38
N GLU A 87 19.17 7.33 -3.01
CA GLU A 87 19.54 5.92 -2.97
C GLU A 87 18.88 5.26 -1.76
N LEU A 88 18.03 4.27 -2.06
CA LEU A 88 17.39 3.42 -1.07
C LEU A 88 17.78 1.98 -1.32
N ARG A 89 17.69 1.15 -0.29
CA ARG A 89 17.91 -0.29 -0.45
C ARG A 89 16.94 -1.11 0.38
N VAL A 90 16.49 -2.21 -0.20
CA VAL A 90 15.83 -3.29 0.54
C VAL A 90 16.88 -4.32 0.90
N MET A 91 17.00 -4.61 2.19
CA MET A 91 17.76 -5.75 2.71
C MET A 91 16.80 -6.84 3.13
N LEU A 92 16.94 -8.02 2.54
CA LEU A 92 16.17 -9.20 2.83
C LEU A 92 17.07 -10.26 3.45
N ARG A 93 16.75 -10.71 4.66
CA ARG A 93 17.49 -11.76 5.36
C ARG A 93 16.62 -13.00 5.45
N ASN A 94 17.17 -14.13 5.00
CA ASN A 94 16.51 -15.42 5.17
C ASN A 94 16.46 -15.75 6.66
N SER A 95 15.29 -16.09 7.19
CA SER A 95 15.22 -16.71 8.51
C SER A 95 15.47 -18.21 8.32
N ALA A 96 16.36 -18.81 9.12
CA ALA A 96 16.54 -20.26 9.14
C ALA A 96 15.30 -21.00 9.70
N GLU A 97 14.29 -20.26 10.18
CA GLU A 97 13.04 -20.80 10.69
C GLU A 97 12.12 -21.14 9.50
N SER A 98 12.23 -22.36 8.98
CA SER A 98 11.06 -22.97 8.36
C SER A 98 10.04 -23.15 9.48
N VAL A 99 8.84 -22.57 9.37
CA VAL A 99 7.75 -22.93 10.29
C VAL A 99 7.32 -24.35 9.89
N PRO A 100 7.70 -25.40 10.65
CA PRO A 100 7.65 -26.79 10.16
C PRO A 100 6.22 -27.26 9.87
N SER A 101 5.22 -26.62 10.49
CA SER A 101 3.81 -26.93 10.31
C SER A 101 3.18 -26.31 9.06
N THR A 102 3.78 -25.29 8.42
CA THR A 102 3.11 -24.52 7.35
C THR A 102 3.79 -24.58 5.98
N LYS A 103 4.97 -25.22 5.85
CA LYS A 103 5.78 -25.23 4.61
C LYS A 103 6.01 -23.82 4.04
N ARG A 104 6.11 -22.80 4.91
CA ARG A 104 6.38 -21.41 4.53
C ARG A 104 7.86 -21.08 4.70
N ILE A 105 8.38 -20.25 3.79
CA ILE A 105 9.65 -19.55 3.96
C ILE A 105 9.35 -18.20 4.61
N VAL A 106 10.15 -17.83 5.61
CA VAL A 106 10.03 -16.55 6.33
C VAL A 106 11.30 -15.74 6.09
N ALA A 107 11.13 -14.49 5.67
CA ALA A 107 12.22 -13.57 5.43
C ALA A 107 11.96 -12.22 6.11
N HIS A 108 12.99 -11.61 6.68
CA HIS A 108 12.88 -10.27 7.26
C HIS A 108 13.37 -9.23 6.27
N ALA A 109 12.53 -8.25 5.96
CA ALA A 109 12.82 -7.16 5.06
C ALA A 109 13.03 -5.85 5.84
N GLN A 110 14.01 -5.06 5.42
CA GLN A 110 14.21 -3.69 5.88
C GLN A 110 14.44 -2.78 4.69
N LEU A 111 13.72 -1.66 4.63
CA LEU A 111 13.99 -0.57 3.69
C LEU A 111 14.85 0.47 4.40
N LEU A 112 16.07 0.66 3.88
CA LEU A 112 17.09 1.50 4.46
C LEU A 112 17.46 2.65 3.52
N ALA A 113 17.83 3.79 4.10
CA ALA A 113 18.58 4.82 3.38
C ALA A 113 20.04 4.39 3.17
N GLU A 114 20.75 5.10 2.29
CA GLU A 114 22.19 4.91 2.04
C GLU A 114 23.03 4.93 3.33
N ASN A 115 22.73 5.85 4.25
CA ASN A 115 23.42 5.94 5.55
C ASN A 115 23.04 4.84 6.57
N GLY A 116 22.24 3.85 6.17
CA GLY A 116 21.81 2.74 7.01
C GLY A 116 20.60 3.01 7.90
N ARG A 117 20.05 4.23 7.91
CA ARG A 117 18.81 4.53 8.65
C ARG A 117 17.65 3.69 8.12
N ALA A 118 16.99 2.95 9.01
CA ALA A 118 15.79 2.21 8.66
C ALA A 118 14.56 3.12 8.54
N HIS A 119 13.80 2.90 7.48
CA HIS A 119 12.54 3.60 7.18
C HIS A 119 11.34 2.67 7.32
N TYR A 120 11.48 1.42 6.86
CA TYR A 120 10.47 0.39 7.00
C TYR A 120 11.11 -0.93 7.43
N ARG A 121 10.35 -1.76 8.13
CA ARG A 121 10.66 -3.18 8.33
C ARG A 121 9.38 -4.00 8.25
N ALA A 122 9.50 -5.25 7.84
CA ALA A 122 8.42 -6.21 7.81
C ALA A 122 8.97 -7.64 7.80
N THR A 123 8.11 -8.61 8.10
CA THR A 123 8.37 -10.03 7.87
C THR A 123 7.54 -10.51 6.68
N ILE A 124 8.15 -11.17 5.71
CA ILE A 124 7.51 -11.65 4.49
C ILE A 124 7.45 -13.17 4.54
N GLU A 125 6.28 -13.73 4.29
CA GLU A 125 6.05 -15.17 4.20
C GLU A 125 5.78 -15.58 2.76
N LEU A 126 6.45 -16.65 2.32
CA LEU A 126 6.29 -17.22 0.99
C LEU A 126 5.88 -18.68 1.07
N ALA A 127 5.01 -19.12 0.16
CA ALA A 127 4.54 -20.50 0.05
C ALA A 127 4.36 -20.90 -1.42
N ALA A 128 4.17 -22.18 -1.70
CA ALA A 128 3.93 -22.65 -3.07
C ALA A 128 2.60 -22.11 -3.64
N ASP A 129 1.57 -22.04 -2.80
CA ASP A 129 0.22 -21.64 -3.17
C ASP A 129 -0.44 -20.75 -2.11
N TYR A 130 -1.45 -20.00 -2.54
CA TYR A 130 -2.30 -19.23 -1.64
C TYR A 130 -3.17 -20.17 -0.79
N ALA A 131 -3.55 -19.72 0.40
CA ALA A 131 -4.58 -20.40 1.18
C ALA A 131 -5.94 -20.31 0.49
N GLN A 132 -6.86 -21.20 0.83
CA GLN A 132 -8.21 -21.17 0.29
C GLN A 132 -8.92 -19.87 0.71
N ALA A 133 -9.42 -19.11 -0.27
CA ALA A 133 -10.22 -17.92 -0.04
C ALA A 133 -11.59 -18.28 0.54
N GLU A 134 -12.03 -17.52 1.54
CA GLU A 134 -13.41 -17.54 2.00
C GLU A 134 -14.29 -16.58 1.18
N LYS A 135 -15.61 -16.74 1.29
CA LYS A 135 -16.57 -15.76 0.78
C LYS A 135 -16.80 -14.69 1.83
N TRP A 136 -16.72 -13.44 1.40
CA TRP A 136 -17.01 -12.29 2.23
C TRP A 136 -18.52 -12.08 2.39
N GLN A 137 -18.92 -11.67 3.59
CA GLN A 137 -20.28 -11.27 3.90
C GLN A 137 -20.36 -9.75 3.93
N LEU A 138 -21.35 -9.20 3.24
CA LEU A 138 -21.53 -7.74 3.19
C LEU A 138 -21.95 -7.22 4.57
N PRO A 139 -21.40 -6.10 5.05
CA PRO A 139 -21.92 -5.45 6.24
C PRO A 139 -23.34 -4.92 5.97
N GLU A 140 -24.23 -5.09 6.94
CA GLU A 140 -25.60 -4.58 6.88
C GLU A 140 -25.67 -3.12 7.38
N GLY A 141 -26.78 -2.44 7.05
CA GLY A 141 -27.07 -1.11 7.60
C GLY A 141 -26.11 0.00 7.15
N LEU A 142 -25.52 -0.12 5.95
CA LEU A 142 -24.79 0.98 5.34
C LEU A 142 -25.78 2.05 4.87
N GLY A 143 -25.54 3.29 5.28
CA GLY A 143 -26.23 4.46 4.76
C GLY A 143 -25.53 5.03 3.53
N ASP A 144 -26.21 5.99 2.89
CA ASP A 144 -25.58 6.83 1.88
C ASP A 144 -24.47 7.67 2.50
N PHE A 145 -23.36 7.80 1.77
CA PHE A 145 -22.23 8.62 2.18
C PHE A 145 -22.51 10.12 1.95
N GLY A 146 -23.39 10.47 1.01
CA GLY A 146 -23.89 11.84 0.84
C GLY A 146 -22.89 12.86 0.26
N ARG A 147 -21.77 12.38 -0.30
CA ARG A 147 -20.72 13.19 -0.94
C ARG A 147 -20.10 12.41 -2.11
N SER A 148 -19.64 13.10 -3.15
CA SER A 148 -18.95 12.42 -4.25
C SER A 148 -17.51 12.03 -3.88
N ILE A 149 -16.98 11.01 -4.55
CA ILE A 149 -15.55 10.67 -4.39
C ILE A 149 -14.64 11.80 -4.90
N ALA A 150 -15.05 12.54 -5.93
CA ALA A 150 -14.32 13.70 -6.45
C ALA A 150 -14.17 14.79 -5.37
N ASP A 151 -15.25 15.10 -4.64
CA ASP A 151 -15.19 16.06 -3.52
C ASP A 151 -14.26 15.58 -2.41
N CYS A 152 -14.18 14.26 -2.16
CA CYS A 152 -13.25 13.70 -1.18
C CYS A 152 -11.80 13.90 -1.62
N TYR A 153 -11.48 13.65 -2.89
CA TYR A 153 -10.15 13.92 -3.43
C TYR A 153 -9.80 15.40 -3.37
N GLU A 154 -10.74 16.28 -3.70
CA GLU A 154 -10.52 17.73 -3.72
C GLU A 154 -10.39 18.35 -2.33
N SER A 155 -11.09 17.82 -1.31
CA SER A 155 -11.20 18.49 -0.01
C SER A 155 -10.53 17.77 1.15
N TRP A 156 -10.37 16.44 1.08
CA TRP A 156 -9.93 15.63 2.23
C TRP A 156 -8.67 14.81 1.99
N LEU A 157 -8.38 14.46 0.74
CA LEU A 157 -7.23 13.64 0.38
C LEU A 157 -6.10 14.50 -0.22
N PHE A 158 -4.93 13.89 -0.31
CA PHE A 158 -3.70 14.48 -0.82
C PHE A 158 -3.09 13.64 -1.95
N HIS A 159 -3.97 12.97 -2.69
CA HIS A 159 -3.60 12.02 -3.72
C HIS A 159 -3.87 12.65 -5.08
N GLY A 160 -2.81 12.76 -5.88
CA GLY A 160 -2.90 13.17 -7.28
C GLY A 160 -3.42 12.04 -8.17
N PRO A 161 -3.69 12.33 -9.45
CA PRO A 161 -4.46 11.44 -10.32
C PRO A 161 -3.98 9.99 -10.40
N THR A 162 -2.66 9.74 -10.33
CA THR A 162 -2.12 8.36 -10.33
C THR A 162 -2.61 7.51 -9.16
N PHE A 163 -2.91 8.12 -8.02
CA PHE A 163 -3.39 7.43 -6.82
C PHE A 163 -4.92 7.52 -6.64
N GLN A 164 -5.66 8.14 -7.57
CA GLN A 164 -7.11 8.30 -7.46
C GLN A 164 -7.88 7.06 -7.99
N ALA A 165 -7.63 5.90 -7.38
CA ALA A 165 -8.19 4.62 -7.85
C ALA A 165 -9.56 4.27 -7.26
N ILE A 166 -10.04 4.99 -6.24
CA ILE A 166 -11.41 4.81 -5.73
C ILE A 166 -12.41 5.33 -6.77
N SER A 167 -13.23 4.45 -7.35
CA SER A 167 -14.23 4.80 -8.35
C SER A 167 -15.59 5.15 -7.75
N ALA A 168 -15.94 4.58 -6.59
CA ALA A 168 -17.18 4.88 -5.88
C ALA A 168 -17.07 4.61 -4.38
N ILE A 169 -17.90 5.31 -3.60
CA ILE A 169 -18.16 4.99 -2.20
C ILE A 169 -19.54 4.33 -2.16
N SER A 170 -19.58 3.04 -1.84
CA SER A 170 -20.79 2.22 -1.90
C SER A 170 -21.68 2.38 -0.66
N GLY A 171 -21.11 2.81 0.46
CA GLY A 171 -21.87 3.07 1.69
C GLY A 171 -20.99 3.22 2.92
N ILE A 172 -21.56 3.78 3.98
CA ILE A 172 -20.86 4.08 5.23
C ILE A 172 -21.78 3.84 6.44
N ASN A 173 -21.20 3.50 7.59
CA ASN A 173 -21.85 3.64 8.89
C ASN A 173 -20.81 4.01 9.98
N ALA A 174 -21.20 3.89 11.25
CA ALA A 174 -20.37 4.23 12.40
C ALA A 174 -19.11 3.36 12.58
N GLU A 175 -18.99 2.24 11.87
CA GLU A 175 -17.87 1.28 12.01
C GLU A 175 -17.38 0.73 10.68
N HIS A 176 -18.00 1.08 9.55
CA HIS A 176 -17.70 0.52 8.24
C HIS A 176 -17.69 1.57 7.13
N LEU A 177 -16.85 1.35 6.14
CA LEU A 177 -16.86 2.01 4.84
C LEU A 177 -16.70 0.96 3.75
N VAL A 178 -17.46 1.08 2.66
CA VAL A 178 -17.29 0.23 1.48
C VAL A 178 -16.98 1.09 0.27
N ILE A 179 -15.91 0.77 -0.44
CA ILE A 179 -15.43 1.51 -1.61
C ILE A 179 -15.16 0.55 -2.77
N ALA A 180 -15.44 1.01 -3.99
CA ALA A 180 -15.02 0.35 -5.23
C ALA A 180 -13.68 0.93 -5.70
N ILE A 181 -12.78 0.06 -6.15
CA ILE A 181 -11.40 0.41 -6.53
C ILE A 181 -11.09 -0.21 -7.89
N GLU A 182 -10.54 0.61 -8.79
CA GLU A 182 -10.03 0.17 -10.09
C GLU A 182 -8.55 -0.25 -9.99
N PRO A 183 -8.10 -1.26 -10.76
CA PRO A 183 -6.71 -1.67 -10.77
C PRO A 183 -5.84 -0.62 -11.46
N SER A 184 -4.58 -0.51 -11.04
CA SER A 184 -3.60 0.35 -11.70
C SER A 184 -2.77 -0.41 -12.72
N ASP A 185 -2.32 0.30 -13.76
CA ASP A 185 -1.34 -0.22 -14.71
C ASP A 185 0.06 0.26 -14.29
N PRO A 186 1.01 -0.66 -14.01
CA PRO A 186 2.39 -0.30 -13.71
C PRO A 186 3.02 0.65 -14.72
N ASN A 187 2.66 0.55 -16.00
CA ASN A 187 3.20 1.42 -17.04
C ASN A 187 2.71 2.86 -16.89
N ASN A 188 1.46 3.05 -16.49
CA ASN A 188 0.92 4.39 -16.22
C ASN A 188 1.50 4.97 -14.92
N VAL A 189 1.78 4.12 -13.92
CA VAL A 189 2.33 4.57 -12.64
C VAL A 189 3.84 4.89 -12.75
N MET A 190 4.61 4.01 -13.38
CA MET A 190 6.08 4.01 -13.35
C MET A 190 6.75 4.40 -14.67
N GLN A 191 6.03 4.39 -15.81
CA GLN A 191 6.57 4.67 -17.15
C GLN A 191 7.69 3.70 -17.62
N ILE A 192 7.62 2.42 -17.24
CA ILE A 192 8.66 1.40 -17.51
C ILE A 192 8.38 0.48 -18.72
N GLY A 193 7.25 0.66 -19.41
CA GLY A 193 6.87 -0.06 -20.64
C GLY A 193 6.32 -1.48 -20.45
N ASN A 194 6.87 -2.30 -19.56
CA ASN A 194 6.28 -3.60 -19.21
C ASN A 194 6.59 -4.02 -17.76
N GLY A 195 5.59 -4.50 -17.03
CA GLY A 195 5.71 -5.04 -15.69
C GLY A 195 4.35 -5.46 -15.13
N GLN A 196 4.35 -6.22 -14.04
CA GLN A 196 3.14 -6.59 -13.32
C GLN A 196 3.35 -6.40 -11.82
N TRP A 197 2.36 -5.77 -11.19
CA TRP A 197 2.32 -5.67 -9.74
C TRP A 197 2.12 -7.03 -9.08
N LEU A 198 2.73 -7.21 -7.92
CA LEU A 198 2.42 -8.29 -6.99
C LEU A 198 1.18 -7.97 -6.16
N LEU A 199 1.14 -6.80 -5.55
CA LEU A 199 0.04 -6.34 -4.72
C LEU A 199 -0.85 -5.31 -5.41
N ASP A 200 -0.28 -4.50 -6.31
CA ASP A 200 -0.83 -3.22 -6.79
C ASP A 200 -0.81 -2.15 -5.69
N PRO A 201 0.29 -1.37 -5.60
CA PRO A 201 0.44 -0.40 -4.53
C PRO A 201 -0.59 0.73 -4.59
N VAL A 202 -1.17 1.02 -5.76
CA VAL A 202 -2.22 2.04 -5.89
C VAL A 202 -3.54 1.52 -5.30
N MET A 203 -3.89 0.25 -5.55
CA MET A 203 -5.08 -0.36 -4.95
C MET A 203 -4.96 -0.50 -3.43
N VAL A 204 -3.79 -0.92 -2.94
CA VAL A 204 -3.53 -1.00 -1.49
C VAL A 204 -3.62 0.39 -0.85
N ASP A 205 -3.04 1.40 -1.49
CA ASP A 205 -3.13 2.79 -1.03
C ASP A 205 -4.57 3.33 -1.08
N ALA A 206 -5.36 3.01 -2.10
CA ALA A 206 -6.78 3.37 -2.18
C ALA A 206 -7.59 2.77 -1.01
N GLY A 207 -7.26 1.57 -0.54
CA GLY A 207 -7.79 1.05 0.72
C GLY A 207 -7.45 1.95 1.91
N LEU A 208 -6.18 2.38 2.04
CA LEU A 208 -5.76 3.31 3.09
C LEU A 208 -6.44 4.68 2.97
N GLN A 209 -6.66 5.17 1.75
CA GLN A 209 -7.42 6.40 1.48
C GLN A 209 -8.87 6.29 1.97
N GLY A 210 -9.50 5.12 1.85
CA GLY A 210 -10.80 4.84 2.46
C GLY A 210 -10.80 5.09 3.97
N ALA A 211 -9.72 4.76 4.68
CA ALA A 211 -9.60 5.05 6.10
C ALA A 211 -9.56 6.56 6.41
N LEU A 212 -8.90 7.35 5.54
CA LEU A 212 -8.90 8.81 5.62
C LEU A 212 -10.32 9.36 5.40
N ILE A 213 -11.03 8.89 4.37
CA ILE A 213 -12.40 9.32 4.05
C ILE A 213 -13.35 9.08 5.24
N TRP A 214 -13.35 7.86 5.79
CA TRP A 214 -14.20 7.53 6.92
C TRP A 214 -13.85 8.39 8.16
N ALA A 215 -12.57 8.55 8.48
CA ALA A 215 -12.13 9.33 9.64
C ALA A 215 -12.47 10.82 9.50
N ARG A 216 -12.40 11.37 8.29
CA ARG A 216 -12.81 12.75 8.00
C ARG A 216 -14.32 12.93 8.16
N GLN A 217 -15.13 11.97 7.68
CA GLN A 217 -16.59 12.03 7.80
C GLN A 217 -17.07 11.84 9.25
N GLN A 218 -16.52 10.87 9.98
CA GLN A 218 -17.04 10.47 11.30
C GLN A 218 -16.41 11.25 12.46
N LEU A 219 -15.15 11.64 12.33
CA LEU A 219 -14.37 12.18 13.44
C LEU A 219 -13.76 13.56 13.13
N ASP A 220 -13.83 14.03 11.87
CA ASP A 220 -13.14 15.22 11.36
C ASP A 220 -11.64 15.21 11.67
N VAL A 221 -10.99 14.06 11.51
CA VAL A 221 -9.53 13.89 11.68
C VAL A 221 -8.92 13.19 10.46
N THR A 222 -7.62 13.39 10.26
CA THR A 222 -6.83 12.63 9.28
C THR A 222 -5.90 11.65 10.01
N PRO A 223 -5.97 10.35 9.74
CA PRO A 223 -4.98 9.37 10.19
C PRO A 223 -3.74 9.37 9.30
N VAL A 224 -2.58 9.08 9.88
CA VAL A 224 -1.32 8.80 9.19
C VAL A 224 -0.87 7.40 9.60
N PRO A 225 -0.80 6.44 8.66
CA PRO A 225 -0.46 5.06 8.98
C PRO A 225 0.98 4.94 9.49
N LEU A 226 1.15 4.19 10.58
CA LEU A 226 2.44 3.83 11.17
C LEU A 226 2.80 2.36 10.94
N GLY A 227 1.88 1.58 10.38
CA GLY A 227 2.11 0.18 10.08
C GLY A 227 0.83 -0.63 10.03
N PHE A 228 0.99 -1.94 9.84
CA PHE A 228 -0.09 -2.91 9.92
C PHE A 228 0.42 -4.24 10.49
N LYS A 229 -0.49 -5.04 11.05
CA LYS A 229 -0.15 -6.35 11.61
C LYS A 229 -0.01 -7.42 10.56
N MET A 230 -0.87 -7.42 9.55
CA MET A 230 -0.86 -8.45 8.53
C MET A 230 -1.48 -7.98 7.22
N LEU A 231 -0.79 -8.25 6.12
CA LEU A 231 -1.38 -8.34 4.78
C LEU A 231 -1.31 -9.82 4.39
N GLU A 232 -2.44 -10.49 4.18
CA GLU A 232 -2.50 -11.89 3.73
C GLU A 232 -3.21 -11.98 2.37
N ARG A 233 -2.63 -12.76 1.46
CA ARG A 233 -3.10 -12.94 0.08
C ARG A 233 -3.69 -14.33 -0.10
N PHE A 234 -4.91 -14.37 -0.62
CA PHE A 234 -5.64 -15.58 -0.98
C PHE A 234 -5.73 -15.75 -2.50
N ALA A 235 -5.52 -14.67 -3.25
CA ALA A 235 -5.44 -14.63 -4.70
C ALA A 235 -4.68 -13.36 -5.16
N PRO A 236 -4.33 -13.22 -6.45
CA PRO A 236 -3.83 -11.95 -6.99
C PRO A 236 -4.85 -10.82 -6.82
N LEU A 237 -4.40 -9.65 -6.36
CA LEU A 237 -5.22 -8.44 -6.25
C LEU A 237 -5.27 -7.65 -7.57
N ALA A 238 -4.12 -7.52 -8.23
CA ALA A 238 -3.94 -6.72 -9.44
C ALA A 238 -4.76 -7.22 -10.65
N ASN A 239 -4.95 -6.33 -11.63
CA ASN A 239 -5.61 -6.58 -12.93
C ASN A 239 -7.12 -6.82 -12.91
N GLN A 240 -7.81 -6.56 -11.79
CA GLN A 240 -9.26 -6.61 -11.72
C GLN A 240 -9.82 -5.54 -10.78
N PRO A 241 -11.03 -5.00 -11.04
CA PRO A 241 -11.73 -4.17 -10.07
C PRO A 241 -12.07 -4.95 -8.81
N VAL A 242 -12.05 -4.26 -7.67
CA VAL A 242 -12.37 -4.85 -6.36
C VAL A 242 -13.27 -3.95 -5.56
N THR A 243 -13.96 -4.54 -4.58
CA THR A 243 -14.58 -3.80 -3.49
C THR A 243 -13.69 -3.96 -2.25
N ALA A 244 -13.35 -2.85 -1.59
CA ALA A 244 -12.70 -2.88 -0.30
C ALA A 244 -13.74 -2.63 0.80
N HIS A 245 -13.79 -3.54 1.76
CA HIS A 245 -14.59 -3.44 2.98
C HIS A 245 -13.67 -3.04 4.13
N LEU A 246 -13.89 -1.84 4.66
CA LEU A 246 -13.13 -1.32 5.77
C LEU A 246 -13.99 -1.44 7.04
N GLN A 247 -13.38 -1.98 8.10
CA GLN A 247 -13.94 -2.02 9.44
C GLN A 247 -13.06 -1.22 10.39
N PHE A 248 -13.68 -0.42 11.23
CA PHE A 248 -13.03 0.51 12.14
C PHE A 248 -13.30 0.09 13.57
N VAL A 249 -12.24 -0.18 14.33
CA VAL A 249 -12.32 -0.43 15.77
C VAL A 249 -11.73 0.77 16.50
N ARG A 250 -12.59 1.46 17.25
CA ARG A 250 -12.21 2.58 18.10
C ARG A 250 -11.97 2.08 19.52
N ASP A 251 -10.79 2.37 20.05
CA ASP A 251 -10.53 2.28 21.49
C ASP A 251 -10.57 3.68 22.09
N GLU A 252 -11.67 3.99 22.77
CA GLU A 252 -11.89 5.30 23.38
C GLU A 252 -10.95 5.58 24.56
N MET A 253 -10.46 4.53 25.24
CA MET A 253 -9.55 4.70 26.38
C MET A 253 -8.13 5.00 25.92
N SER A 254 -7.64 4.30 24.89
CA SER A 254 -6.29 4.52 24.35
C SER A 254 -6.23 5.60 23.26
N GLN A 255 -7.37 6.13 22.82
CA GLN A 255 -7.49 7.02 21.66
C GLN A 255 -6.78 6.43 20.43
N THR A 256 -6.98 5.13 20.20
CA THR A 256 -6.42 4.42 19.06
C THR A 256 -7.53 4.07 18.08
N LEU A 257 -7.27 4.29 16.80
CA LEU A 257 -8.11 3.83 15.70
C LEU A 257 -7.37 2.68 15.02
N THR A 258 -7.97 1.50 15.03
CA THR A 258 -7.51 0.33 14.28
C THR A 258 -8.42 0.12 13.09
N ILE A 259 -7.82 -0.17 11.92
CA ILE A 259 -8.56 -0.40 10.68
C ILE A 259 -8.19 -1.76 10.11
N ASP A 260 -9.21 -2.52 9.75
CA ASP A 260 -9.11 -3.76 8.97
C ASP A 260 -9.74 -3.55 7.60
N ILE A 261 -9.07 -4.01 6.54
CA ILE A 261 -9.50 -3.86 5.16
C ILE A 261 -9.52 -5.23 4.50
N VAL A 262 -10.64 -5.58 3.87
CA VAL A 262 -10.79 -6.80 3.09
C VAL A 262 -11.12 -6.45 1.65
N PHE A 263 -10.25 -6.84 0.73
CA PHE A 263 -10.44 -6.67 -0.71
C PHE A 263 -11.11 -7.89 -1.29
N VAL A 264 -12.23 -7.70 -2.00
CA VAL A 264 -13.05 -8.77 -2.57
C VAL A 264 -13.30 -8.53 -4.05
N ASN A 265 -13.38 -9.62 -4.82
CA ASN A 265 -13.81 -9.55 -6.22
C ASN A 265 -15.35 -9.47 -6.34
N GLU A 266 -15.85 -9.34 -7.56
CA GLU A 266 -17.29 -9.33 -7.88
C GLU A 266 -18.03 -10.59 -7.37
N ALA A 267 -17.35 -11.75 -7.36
CA ALA A 267 -17.87 -13.00 -6.83
C ALA A 267 -17.85 -13.08 -5.28
N LYS A 268 -17.51 -11.98 -4.60
CA LYS A 268 -17.37 -11.85 -3.13
C LYS A 268 -16.30 -12.77 -2.53
N GLN A 269 -15.34 -13.23 -3.32
CA GLN A 269 -14.21 -13.99 -2.81
C GLN A 269 -13.18 -13.01 -2.24
N VAL A 270 -12.68 -13.32 -1.04
CA VAL A 270 -11.59 -12.56 -0.43
C VAL A 270 -10.31 -12.77 -1.25
N LEU A 271 -9.71 -11.67 -1.71
CA LEU A 271 -8.43 -11.68 -2.41
C LEU A 271 -7.28 -11.36 -1.45
N VAL A 272 -7.46 -10.31 -0.64
CA VAL A 272 -6.46 -9.82 0.31
C VAL A 272 -7.15 -9.35 1.58
N LYS A 273 -6.54 -9.65 2.73
CA LYS A 273 -6.86 -9.03 4.03
C LYS A 273 -5.69 -8.18 4.48
N LEU A 274 -5.93 -6.93 4.83
CA LEU A 274 -4.98 -6.01 5.42
C LEU A 274 -5.50 -5.61 6.81
N LEU A 275 -4.90 -6.17 7.85
CA LEU A 275 -5.41 -6.17 9.21
C LEU A 275 -4.47 -5.46 10.19
N GLY A 276 -5.06 -4.86 11.22
CA GLY A 276 -4.36 -4.17 12.29
C GLY A 276 -3.61 -2.94 11.81
N ILE A 277 -4.14 -2.22 10.82
CA ILE A 277 -3.59 -0.93 10.42
C ILE A 277 -3.77 0.02 11.58
N HIS A 278 -2.69 0.68 11.97
CA HIS A 278 -2.67 1.60 13.09
C HIS A 278 -1.84 2.83 12.75
N GLY A 279 -2.11 3.93 13.42
CA GLY A 279 -1.45 5.18 13.15
C GLY A 279 -1.88 6.28 14.11
N GLN A 280 -1.26 7.43 13.95
CA GLN A 280 -1.70 8.64 14.66
C GLN A 280 -2.81 9.31 13.86
N TYR A 281 -3.78 9.88 14.55
CA TYR A 281 -4.80 10.71 13.92
C TYR A 281 -4.96 12.01 14.71
N SER A 282 -5.22 13.12 14.02
CA SER A 282 -5.53 14.38 14.67
C SER A 282 -6.23 15.35 13.72
N ARG A 283 -6.93 16.34 14.28
CA ARG A 283 -7.45 17.48 13.49
C ARG A 283 -6.33 18.29 12.86
N ALA A 284 -5.17 18.37 13.50
CA ALA A 284 -4.01 19.08 12.96
C ALA A 284 -3.49 18.44 11.65
N PHE A 285 -3.77 17.17 11.41
CA PHE A 285 -3.44 16.49 10.16
C PHE A 285 -4.48 16.74 9.05
N ASN A 286 -5.61 17.39 9.33
CA ASN A 286 -6.58 17.76 8.30
C ASN A 286 -5.98 18.65 7.20
N ARG A 287 -4.99 19.48 7.58
CA ARG A 287 -4.22 20.33 6.65
C ARG A 287 -3.45 19.55 5.57
N LEU A 288 -3.26 18.23 5.74
CA LEU A 288 -2.58 17.40 4.75
C LEU A 288 -3.39 17.29 3.46
N GLY A 289 -4.73 17.29 3.55
CA GLY A 289 -5.62 17.11 2.41
C GLY A 289 -6.25 18.40 1.90
N GLY A 290 -6.71 18.38 0.65
CA GLY A 290 -7.55 19.41 0.06
C GLY A 290 -6.90 20.74 -0.31
N HIS A 291 -5.57 20.80 -0.29
CA HIS A 291 -4.80 22.00 -0.67
C HIS A 291 -3.79 21.74 -1.80
N GLU A 292 -3.54 20.47 -2.13
CA GLU A 292 -2.63 20.11 -3.19
C GLU A 292 -3.23 20.38 -4.56
N LYS A 293 -2.44 21.02 -5.43
CA LYS A 293 -2.77 21.17 -6.85
C LYS A 293 -1.79 20.33 -7.65
N TYR A 294 -2.31 19.32 -8.34
CA TYR A 294 -1.53 18.48 -9.24
C TYR A 294 -1.64 19.02 -10.66
N ALA A 295 -0.56 18.91 -11.42
CA ALA A 295 -0.70 18.97 -12.87
C ALA A 295 -1.55 17.78 -13.32
N PRO A 296 -2.40 17.94 -14.36
CA PRO A 296 -3.10 16.80 -14.94
C PRO A 296 -2.08 15.72 -15.34
N PHE A 297 -2.42 14.45 -15.10
CA PHE A 297 -1.57 13.33 -15.50
C PHE A 297 -1.48 13.30 -17.03
N SER A 298 -0.35 13.76 -17.55
CA SER A 298 -0.04 13.65 -18.98
C SER A 298 0.38 12.22 -19.26
N LEU A 299 -0.50 11.44 -19.88
CA LEU A 299 -0.04 10.26 -20.63
C LEU A 299 0.98 10.78 -21.64
N VAL A 300 2.25 10.39 -21.48
CA VAL A 300 3.23 10.58 -22.55
C VAL A 300 2.66 9.81 -23.74
N GLN A 301 2.16 10.53 -24.74
CA GLN A 301 1.75 9.93 -26.00
C GLN A 301 3.00 9.29 -26.61
N GLY A 302 3.05 7.96 -26.55
CA GLY A 302 3.95 7.15 -27.37
C GLY A 302 3.41 6.99 -28.77
#